data_AF-A0A920M4K1-F1
#
_entry.id   AF-A0A920M4K1-F1
#
_cell.length_a   1.000
_cell.length_b   1.000
_cell.length_c   1.000
_cell.angle_alpha   90.00
_cell.angle_beta   90.00
_cell.angle_gamma   90.00
#
_symmetry.space_group_name_H-M   'P 1'
#
loop_
_entity.id
_entity.type
_entity.pdbx_description
1 polymer ?
#
loop_
_entity_poly.entity_id
_entity_poly.type
_entity_poly.pdbx_seq_one_letter_code
_entity_poly.pdbx_strand_id
1 'polypeptide(L)'
;MIGSSTGYTTNVPLTDLMMENTIVSYSYEDETISPEHGGPIRLIVPHLYFWKSAKWLNRIDFIDNDKPGFWENYGYHMYGDPWKEQRYSGQ
;
A
#
# COMPACT_ATOMS: atom_id res chain seq x y z
N MET A 1 9.20 -1.94 1.82
CA MET A 1 8.73 -1.72 0.44
C MET A 1 7.75 -2.83 0.09
N ILE A 2 6.58 -2.47 -0.42
CA ILE A 2 5.53 -3.41 -0.84
C ILE A 2 5.57 -3.51 -2.37
N GLY A 3 5.57 -4.74 -2.91
CA GLY A 3 5.67 -5.03 -4.33
C GLY A 3 4.44 -5.73 -4.90
N SER A 4 4.13 -5.40 -6.15
CA SER A 4 3.06 -6.01 -6.95
C SER A 4 3.63 -6.81 -8.12
N SER A 5 2.88 -7.79 -8.61
CA SER A 5 3.22 -8.55 -9.83
C SER A 5 3.29 -7.68 -11.09
N THR A 6 2.67 -6.51 -11.08
CA THR A 6 2.70 -5.55 -12.21
C THR A 6 3.93 -4.63 -12.20
N GLY A 7 4.81 -4.76 -11.22
CA GLY A 7 5.92 -3.84 -10.99
C GLY A 7 5.54 -2.59 -10.18
N TYR A 8 4.27 -2.44 -9.79
CA TYR A 8 3.86 -1.40 -8.85
C TYR A 8 4.56 -1.57 -7.49
N THR A 9 4.95 -0.45 -6.88
CA THR A 9 5.58 -0.43 -5.56
C THR A 9 5.01 0.69 -4.70
N THR A 10 5.00 0.49 -3.39
CA THR A 10 4.70 1.55 -2.42
C THR A 10 5.44 1.31 -1.10
N ASN A 11 5.92 2.39 -0.49
CA ASN A 11 6.51 2.36 0.84
C ASN A 11 5.43 2.53 1.91
N VAL A 12 5.51 1.71 2.95
CA VAL A 12 4.66 1.79 4.13
C VAL A 12 5.56 1.55 5.34
N PRO A 13 5.53 2.42 6.37
CA PRO A 13 6.30 2.19 7.59
C PRO A 13 5.90 0.87 8.26
N LEU A 14 6.89 0.22 8.90
CA LEU A 14 6.64 -1.05 9.59
C LEU A 14 5.57 -0.92 10.68
N THR A 15 5.55 0.21 11.38
CA THR A 15 4.55 0.52 12.41
C THR A 15 3.13 0.52 11.87
N ASP A 16 2.91 1.00 10.64
CA ASP A 16 1.60 1.01 10.00
C ASP A 16 1.20 -0.37 9.48
N LEU A 17 2.18 -1.16 9.01
CA LEU A 17 1.96 -2.56 8.62
C LEU A 17 1.60 -3.47 9.79
N MET A 18 2.03 -3.11 11.00
CA MET A 18 1.77 -3.87 12.23
C MET A 18 0.49 -3.45 12.97
N MET A 19 -0.25 -2.47 12.46
CA MET A 19 -1.54 -2.08 13.04
C MET A 19 -2.58 -3.17 12.85
N GLU A 20 -3.46 -3.36 13.84
CA GLU A 20 -4.49 -4.42 13.84
C GLU A 20 -5.45 -4.36 12.64
N ASN A 21 -5.67 -3.16 12.10
CA ASN A 21 -6.56 -2.93 10.96
C ASN A 21 -5.85 -3.01 9.60
N THR A 22 -4.53 -3.17 9.56
CA THR A 22 -3.78 -3.41 8.32
C THR A 22 -3.82 -4.90 8.01
N ILE A 23 -4.32 -5.26 6.83
CA ILE A 23 -4.55 -6.66 6.47
C ILE A 23 -3.97 -7.00 5.11
N VAL A 24 -3.46 -8.23 5.01
CA VAL A 24 -3.25 -8.92 3.73
C VAL A 24 -4.47 -9.78 3.50
N SER A 25 -5.24 -9.46 2.47
CA SER A 25 -6.48 -10.17 2.17
C SER A 25 -6.38 -10.98 0.89
N TYR A 26 -6.99 -12.17 0.91
CA TYR A 26 -7.18 -13.05 -0.25
C TYR A 26 -8.66 -13.32 -0.55
N SER A 27 -9.57 -12.91 0.35
CA SER A 27 -11.02 -13.10 0.20
C SER A 27 -11.83 -11.88 0.66
N TYR A 28 -13.06 -11.78 0.17
CA TYR A 28 -14.07 -10.79 0.57
C TYR A 28 -15.45 -11.45 0.47
N GLU A 29 -16.27 -11.34 1.52
CA GLU A 29 -17.60 -11.99 1.60
C GLU A 29 -17.57 -13.48 1.23
N ASP A 30 -16.64 -14.23 1.84
CA ASP A 30 -16.41 -15.67 1.62
C ASP A 30 -15.99 -16.08 0.19
N GLU A 31 -15.80 -15.12 -0.71
CA GLU A 31 -15.31 -15.33 -2.07
C GLU A 31 -13.87 -14.87 -2.24
N THR A 32 -13.15 -15.46 -3.21
CA THR A 32 -11.81 -14.96 -3.57
C THR A 32 -11.89 -13.55 -4.12
N ILE A 33 -10.95 -12.68 -3.76
CA ILE A 33 -10.90 -11.32 -4.32
C ILE A 33 -10.74 -11.42 -5.84
N SER A 34 -11.56 -10.67 -6.58
CA SER A 34 -11.46 -10.64 -8.03
C SER A 34 -10.19 -9.93 -8.51
N PRO A 35 -9.70 -10.21 -9.74
CA PRO A 35 -8.51 -9.57 -10.28
C PRO A 35 -8.57 -8.04 -10.28
N GLU A 36 -9.72 -7.43 -10.61
CA GLU A 36 -9.90 -5.97 -10.62
C GLU A 36 -9.72 -5.35 -9.23
N HIS A 37 -10.14 -6.07 -8.19
CA HIS A 37 -9.97 -5.70 -6.78
C HIS A 37 -8.62 -6.11 -6.20
N GLY A 38 -7.73 -6.71 -6.99
CA GLY A 38 -6.35 -7.00 -6.60
C GLY A 38 -6.10 -8.44 -6.18
N GLY A 39 -7.01 -9.37 -6.48
CA GLY A 39 -6.81 -10.79 -6.24
C GLY A 39 -5.66 -11.38 -7.07
N PRO A 40 -4.99 -12.45 -6.61
CA PRO A 40 -5.44 -13.31 -5.52
C PRO A 40 -5.11 -12.77 -4.12
N ILE A 41 -4.20 -11.80 -4.00
CA ILE A 41 -3.78 -11.25 -2.71
C ILE A 41 -3.56 -9.74 -2.85
N ARG A 42 -4.05 -8.96 -1.87
CA ARG A 42 -3.80 -7.53 -1.77
C ARG A 42 -3.46 -7.10 -0.34
N LEU A 43 -2.77 -5.96 -0.24
CA LEU A 43 -2.61 -5.22 1.02
C LEU A 43 -3.74 -4.19 1.16
N ILE A 44 -4.18 -3.96 2.41
CA ILE A 44 -5.09 -2.88 2.79
C ILE A 44 -4.50 -2.19 4.02
N VAL A 45 -4.23 -0.89 3.90
CA VAL A 45 -3.76 0.02 4.98
C VAL A 45 -4.81 1.12 5.14
N PRO A 46 -5.81 0.95 6.01
CA PRO A 46 -7.05 1.74 5.95
C PRO A 46 -6.89 3.23 6.27
N HIS A 47 -5.90 3.60 7.08
CA HIS A 47 -5.71 4.98 7.56
C HIS A 47 -4.87 5.84 6.63
N LEU A 48 -4.29 5.28 5.56
CA LEU A 48 -3.52 6.01 4.57
C LEU A 48 -4.28 6.07 3.24
N TYR A 49 -3.89 7.00 2.37
CA TYR A 49 -4.41 7.03 1.00
C TYR A 49 -4.19 5.69 0.30
N PHE A 50 -5.17 5.30 -0.52
CA PHE A 50 -5.28 3.95 -1.05
C PHE A 50 -4.17 3.53 -2.01
N TRP A 51 -3.33 4.45 -2.47
CA TRP A 51 -2.12 4.08 -3.20
C TRP A 51 -1.12 3.31 -2.31
N LYS A 52 -1.17 3.48 -0.98
CA LYS A 52 -0.42 2.67 -0.02
C LYS A 52 -0.90 1.22 0.10
N SER A 53 -2.09 0.91 -0.43
CA SER A 53 -2.73 -0.41 -0.39
C SER A 53 -2.51 -1.16 -1.71
N ALA A 54 -1.35 -1.81 -1.85
CA ALA A 54 -0.96 -2.48 -3.09
C ALA A 54 -1.90 -3.64 -3.48
N LYS A 55 -2.34 -3.63 -4.74
CA LYS A 55 -3.03 -4.77 -5.38
C LYS A 55 -2.03 -5.78 -5.94
N TRP A 56 -2.44 -7.05 -6.06
CA TRP A 56 -1.62 -8.13 -6.61
C TRP A 56 -0.29 -8.29 -5.87
N LEU A 57 -0.35 -8.27 -4.54
CA LEU A 57 0.79 -8.35 -3.65
C LEU A 57 1.62 -9.61 -3.93
N ASN A 58 2.92 -9.45 -4.17
CA ASN A 58 3.83 -10.57 -4.39
C ASN A 58 5.11 -10.52 -3.54
N ARG A 59 5.43 -9.38 -2.92
CA ARG A 59 6.67 -9.20 -2.16
C ARG A 59 6.54 -8.13 -1.08
N ILE A 60 7.18 -8.38 0.06
CA ILE A 60 7.38 -7.41 1.14
C ILE A 60 8.87 -7.42 1.46
N ASP A 61 9.55 -6.31 1.17
CA ASP A 61 10.98 -6.12 1.44
C ASP A 61 11.13 -5.20 2.66
N PHE A 62 11.78 -5.71 3.72
CA PHE A 62 12.16 -4.88 4.86
C PHE A 62 13.42 -4.07 4.50
N ILE A 63 13.32 -2.76 4.65
CA ILE A 63 14.39 -1.81 4.33
C ILE A 63 14.60 -0.89 5.53
N ASP A 64 15.84 -0.46 5.74
CA ASP A 64 16.28 0.35 6.88
C ASP A 64 16.05 1.86 6.70
N ASN A 65 15.79 2.30 5.46
CA ASN A 65 15.56 3.68 5.10
C ASN A 65 14.36 3.80 4.17
N ASP A 66 13.63 4.91 4.29
CA ASP A 66 12.47 5.17 3.45
C ASP A 66 12.90 5.40 1.99
N LYS A 67 12.13 4.85 1.05
CA LYS A 67 12.38 4.95 -0.39
C LYS A 67 11.07 5.17 -1.13
N PRO A 68 11.00 6.11 -2.09
CA PRO A 68 9.77 6.37 -2.81
C PRO A 68 9.32 5.14 -3.61
N GLY A 69 8.03 4.84 -3.52
CA GLY A 69 7.36 3.89 -4.41
C GLY A 69 6.93 4.55 -5.71
N PHE A 70 5.98 3.94 -6.41
CA PHE A 70 5.54 4.41 -7.72
C PHE A 70 5.02 5.86 -7.66
N TRP A 71 3.98 6.14 -6.87
CA TRP A 71 3.36 7.46 -6.85
C TRP A 71 4.23 8.53 -6.20
N GLU A 72 5.02 8.16 -5.20
CA GLU A 72 5.93 9.07 -4.52
C GLU A 72 7.00 9.62 -5.48
N ASN A 73 7.44 8.81 -6.45
CA ASN A 73 8.32 9.27 -7.54
C ASN A 73 7.65 10.28 -8.49
N TYR A 74 6.32 10.37 -8.49
CA TYR A 74 5.53 11.30 -9.31
C TYR A 74 4.92 12.44 -8.47
N GLY A 75 5.51 12.77 -7.32
CA GLY A 75 5.14 13.94 -6.52
C GLY A 75 4.01 13.71 -5.52
N TYR A 76 3.59 12.46 -5.29
CA TYR A 76 2.71 12.13 -4.18
C TYR A 76 3.49 12.11 -2.86
N HIS A 77 2.78 12.34 -1.77
CA HIS A 77 3.39 12.44 -0.45
C HIS A 77 3.96 11.08 0.02
N MET A 78 5.12 11.10 0.69
CA MET A 78 5.82 9.90 1.17
C MET A 78 5.00 9.07 2.17
N TYR A 79 4.26 9.72 3.07
CA TYR A 79 3.39 9.04 4.05
C TYR A 79 1.93 8.86 3.58
N GLY A 80 1.22 9.93 3.25
CA GLY A 80 -0.10 9.83 2.61
C GLY A 80 -1.28 9.78 3.58
N ASP A 81 -1.24 10.56 4.67
CA ASP A 81 -2.36 10.70 5.61
C ASP A 81 -3.50 11.53 5.00
N PRO A 82 -4.70 10.96 4.77
CA PRO A 82 -5.82 11.68 4.19
C PRO A 82 -6.40 12.75 5.12
N TRP A 83 -6.26 12.61 6.44
CA TRP A 83 -6.78 13.57 7.42
C TRP A 83 -5.91 14.80 7.58
N LYS A 84 -4.63 14.69 7.18
CA LYS A 84 -3.68 15.81 7.10
C LYS A 84 -3.52 16.34 5.69
N GLU A 85 -4.39 15.93 4.76
CA GLU A 85 -4.36 16.34 3.35
C GLU A 85 -3.02 16.07 2.66
N GLN A 86 -2.30 15.03 3.09
CA GLN A 86 -0.97 14.68 2.55
C GLN A 86 -1.10 13.98 1.20
N ARG A 87 -1.65 14.66 0.20
CA ARG A 87 -1.78 14.08 -1.14
C ARG A 87 -0.49 14.22 -1.94
N TYR A 88 0.13 15.39 -1.90
CA TYR A 88 1.31 15.72 -2.67
C TYR A 88 2.50 16.07 -1.77
N SER A 89 3.73 15.86 -2.26
CA SER A 89 4.96 16.05 -1.47
C SER A 89 5.32 17.51 -1.17
N GLY A 90 4.60 18.47 -1.73
CA GLY A 90 4.85 19.91 -1.61
C GLY A 90 3.77 20.69 -0.85
N GLN A 91 2.91 19.99 -0.11
CA GLN A 91 1.88 20.57 0.76
C GLN A 91 2.22 20.32 2.23
#